data_AF-A0A829HNK9-F1
#
_entry.id   AF-A0A829HNK9-F1
#
_cell.length_a   1.000
_cell.length_b   1.000
_cell.length_c   1.000
_cell.angle_alpha   90.00
_cell.angle_beta   90.00
_cell.angle_gamma   90.00
#
_symmetry.space_group_name_H-M   'P 1'
#
loop_
_entity.id
_entity.type
_entity.pdbx_description
1 polymer ?
#
loop_
_entity_poly.entity_id
_entity_poly.type
_entity_poly.pdbx_seq_one_letter_code
_entity_poly.pdbx_strand_id
1 'polypeptide(L)'
;MVYPPARPEQPYWVDIAIRVAGGLVGALGLGIFGLAAFAVLSSRFSSNPFADPHGYGLVFGMLLAVPFGLLAAGTLPLAFARGRRLRALTIGFLVYLAAVAVLVYSAASMPVRVRPCATNPPAPQCKHAP
;
A
#
# COMPACT_ATOMS: atom_id res chain seq x y z
N MET A 1 39.31 26.96 14.84
CA MET A 1 38.03 26.42 14.35
C MET A 1 38.34 25.41 13.25
N VAL A 2 38.03 24.13 13.47
CA VAL A 2 38.16 23.10 12.42
C VAL A 2 36.89 23.17 11.59
N TYR A 3 36.98 23.63 10.35
CA TYR A 3 35.85 23.52 9.42
C TYR A 3 35.64 22.03 9.12
N PRO A 4 34.41 21.49 9.24
CA PRO A 4 34.13 20.18 8.71
C PRO A 4 34.48 20.19 7.21
N PRO A 5 35.11 19.12 6.68
CA PRO A 5 35.48 19.08 5.29
C PRO A 5 34.24 19.34 4.43
N ALA A 6 34.35 20.28 3.48
CA ALA A 6 33.32 20.49 2.48
C ALA A 6 33.03 19.12 1.83
N ARG A 7 31.76 18.70 1.81
CA ARG A 7 31.39 17.48 1.10
C ARG A 7 31.89 17.61 -0.34
N PRO A 8 32.48 16.54 -0.92
CA PRO A 8 32.84 16.57 -2.34
C PRO A 8 31.62 17.03 -3.14
N GLU A 9 31.82 18.00 -4.04
CA GLU A 9 30.76 18.43 -4.93
C GLU A 9 30.32 17.23 -5.77
N GLN A 10 29.17 16.66 -5.39
CA GLN A 10 28.56 15.56 -6.12
C GLN A 10 28.20 16.10 -7.51
N PRO A 11 28.61 15.42 -8.60
CA PRO A 11 28.28 15.86 -9.94
C PRO A 11 26.76 16.03 -10.09
N TYR A 12 26.32 17.11 -10.72
CA TYR A 12 24.89 17.44 -10.86
C TYR A 12 24.06 16.28 -11.44
N TRP A 13 24.64 15.46 -12.32
CA TRP A 13 24.00 14.32 -12.97
C TRP A 13 23.69 13.17 -12.00
N VAL A 14 24.49 13.00 -10.95
CA VAL A 14 24.25 11.98 -9.90
C VAL A 14 22.97 12.31 -9.13
N ASP A 15 22.77 13.59 -8.81
CA ASP A 15 21.55 14.03 -8.13
C ASP A 15 20.31 13.88 -9.00
N ILE A 16 20.43 14.11 -10.32
CA ILE A 16 19.36 13.85 -11.28
C ILE A 16 19.04 12.36 -11.34
N ALA A 17 20.06 11.51 -11.51
CA ALA A 17 19.90 10.06 -11.60
C ALA A 17 19.18 9.50 -10.36
N ILE A 18 19.58 9.92 -9.16
CA ILE A 18 18.93 9.49 -7.90
C ILE A 18 17.46 9.94 -7.86
N ARG A 19 17.15 11.17 -8.28
CA ARG A 19 15.77 11.67 -8.26
C ARG A 19 14.88 10.91 -9.23
N VAL A 20 15.37 10.66 -10.44
CA VAL A 20 14.63 9.93 -11.48
C VAL A 20 14.44 8.47 -11.06
N ALA A 21 15.50 7.77 -10.67
CA ALA A 21 15.42 6.37 -10.26
C ALA A 21 14.53 6.20 -9.02
N GLY A 22 14.76 7.01 -7.97
CA GLY A 22 13.96 6.97 -6.76
C GLY A 22 12.50 7.38 -6.98
N GLY A 23 12.26 8.36 -7.86
CA GLY A 23 10.92 8.78 -8.25
C GLY A 23 10.16 7.69 -9.01
N LEU A 24 10.79 7.02 -9.97
CA LEU A 24 10.18 5.93 -10.74
C LEU A 24 9.89 4.71 -9.87
N VAL A 25 10.88 4.25 -9.09
CA VAL A 25 10.71 3.12 -8.17
C VAL A 25 9.62 3.43 -7.14
N GLY A 26 9.63 4.65 -6.60
CA GLY A 26 8.61 5.09 -5.65
C GLY A 26 7.22 5.16 -6.27
N ALA A 27 7.08 5.75 -7.45
CA ALA A 27 5.79 5.88 -8.13
C ALA A 27 5.21 4.50 -8.50
N LEU A 28 6.03 3.57 -8.98
CA LEU A 28 5.61 2.19 -9.26
C LEU A 28 5.17 1.48 -7.97
N GLY A 29 5.96 1.61 -6.89
CA GLY A 29 5.59 1.08 -5.59
C GLY A 29 4.27 1.65 -5.08
N LEU A 30 4.06 2.96 -5.23
CA LEU A 30 2.84 3.64 -4.83
C LEU A 30 1.63 3.18 -5.66
N GLY A 31 1.82 2.94 -6.96
CA GLY A 31 0.78 2.39 -7.83
C GLY A 31 0.34 0.98 -7.40
N ILE A 32 1.30 0.09 -7.14
CA ILE A 32 1.02 -1.26 -6.65
C ILE A 32 0.35 -1.21 -5.27
N PHE A 33 0.86 -0.36 -4.36
CA PHE A 33 0.25 -0.11 -3.06
C PHE A 33 -1.21 0.33 -3.19
N GLY A 34 -1.49 1.30 -4.08
CA GLY A 34 -2.84 1.81 -4.30
C GLY A 34 -3.80 0.73 -4.80
N LEU A 35 -3.37 -0.08 -5.77
CA LEU A 35 -4.16 -1.22 -6.28
C LEU A 35 -4.40 -2.28 -5.19
N ALA A 36 -3.38 -2.60 -4.41
CA ALA A 36 -3.48 -3.57 -3.33
C ALA A 36 -4.37 -3.07 -2.18
N ALA A 37 -4.24 -1.81 -1.78
CA ALA A 37 -5.11 -1.16 -0.81
C ALA A 37 -6.56 -1.13 -1.29
N PHE A 38 -6.79 -0.83 -2.58
CA PHE A 38 -8.10 -0.88 -3.19
C PHE A 38 -8.70 -2.30 -3.16
N ALA A 39 -7.90 -3.36 -3.40
CA ALA A 39 -8.36 -4.74 -3.30
C ALA A 39 -8.83 -5.10 -1.87
N VAL A 40 -8.07 -4.70 -0.84
CA VAL A 40 -8.48 -4.90 0.57
C VAL A 40 -9.78 -4.16 0.87
N LEU A 41 -9.85 -2.89 0.48
CA LEU A 41 -10.97 -2.02 0.84
C LEU A 41 -12.25 -2.36 0.06
N SER A 42 -12.13 -2.75 -1.20
CA SER A 42 -13.26 -3.26 -2.01
C SER A 42 -13.79 -4.59 -1.48
N SER A 43 -12.91 -5.52 -1.07
CA SER A 43 -13.31 -6.74 -0.38
C SER A 43 -14.04 -6.44 0.95
N ARG A 44 -13.60 -5.41 1.69
CA ARG A 44 -14.22 -4.97 2.95
C ARG A 44 -15.62 -4.39 2.78
N PHE A 45 -15.79 -3.51 1.78
CA PHE A 45 -17.03 -2.77 1.59
C PHE A 45 -18.01 -3.42 0.61
N SER A 46 -17.61 -4.50 -0.07
CA SER A 46 -18.53 -5.22 -0.95
C SER A 46 -19.67 -5.89 -0.17
N SER A 47 -20.90 -5.58 -0.52
CA SER A 47 -22.10 -6.30 -0.06
C SER A 47 -22.38 -7.57 -0.86
N ASN A 48 -21.72 -7.74 -2.03
CA ASN A 48 -21.90 -8.90 -2.88
C ASN A 48 -21.05 -10.08 -2.37
N PRO A 49 -21.66 -11.22 -1.96
CA PRO A 49 -20.92 -12.39 -1.49
C PRO A 49 -20.05 -13.05 -2.57
N PHE A 50 -20.26 -12.75 -3.85
CA PHE A 50 -19.45 -13.27 -4.96
C PHE A 50 -18.26 -12.36 -5.35
N ALA A 51 -18.13 -11.17 -4.77
CA ALA A 51 -17.03 -10.25 -5.12
C ALA A 51 -15.67 -10.75 -4.61
N ASP A 52 -15.65 -11.39 -3.44
CA ASP A 52 -14.47 -12.03 -2.88
C ASP A 52 -14.90 -13.25 -2.04
N PRO A 53 -15.29 -14.37 -2.68
CA PRO A 53 -15.86 -15.52 -1.99
C PRO A 53 -14.84 -16.25 -1.09
N HIS A 54 -13.55 -16.05 -1.35
CA HIS A 54 -12.45 -16.71 -0.65
C HIS A 54 -11.64 -15.77 0.25
N GLY A 55 -11.85 -14.46 0.18
CA GLY A 55 -11.02 -13.48 0.88
C GLY A 55 -9.66 -13.24 0.22
N TYR A 56 -9.48 -13.66 -1.04
CA TYR A 56 -8.20 -13.53 -1.75
C TYR A 56 -7.84 -12.05 -1.97
N GLY A 57 -8.83 -11.19 -2.21
CA GLY A 57 -8.59 -9.75 -2.35
C GLY A 57 -8.00 -9.14 -1.08
N LEU A 58 -8.47 -9.60 0.08
CA LEU A 58 -7.95 -9.18 1.39
C LEU A 58 -6.52 -9.71 1.62
N VAL A 59 -6.31 -11.02 1.43
CA VAL A 59 -5.02 -11.67 1.71
C VAL A 59 -3.93 -11.15 0.77
N PHE A 60 -4.13 -11.23 -0.55
CA PHE A 60 -3.15 -10.76 -1.52
C PHE A 60 -3.00 -9.23 -1.48
N GLY A 61 -4.11 -8.51 -1.26
CA GLY A 61 -4.06 -7.06 -1.08
C GLY A 61 -3.18 -6.67 0.10
N MET A 62 -3.28 -7.36 1.25
CA MET A 62 -2.44 -7.06 2.41
C MET A 62 -0.97 -7.45 2.18
N LEU A 63 -0.73 -8.63 1.60
CA LEU A 63 0.61 -9.12 1.27
C LEU A 63 1.36 -8.18 0.32
N LEU A 64 0.67 -7.54 -0.61
CA LEU A 64 1.26 -6.58 -1.54
C LEU A 64 1.30 -5.16 -0.96
N ALA A 65 0.27 -4.71 -0.25
CA ALA A 65 0.21 -3.33 0.24
C ALA A 65 1.37 -3.00 1.20
N VAL A 66 1.69 -3.87 2.15
CA VAL A 66 2.74 -3.58 3.14
C VAL A 66 4.12 -3.35 2.51
N PRO A 67 4.70 -4.29 1.73
CA PRO A 67 6.03 -4.11 1.17
C PRO A 67 6.09 -2.98 0.13
N PHE A 68 5.08 -2.86 -0.74
CA PHE A 68 5.08 -1.83 -1.79
C PHE A 68 4.79 -0.42 -1.23
N GLY A 69 3.99 -0.31 -0.18
CA GLY A 69 3.80 0.94 0.56
C GLY A 69 5.09 1.39 1.25
N LEU A 70 5.84 0.46 1.85
CA LEU A 70 7.13 0.76 2.47
C LEU A 70 8.17 1.19 1.42
N LEU A 71 8.21 0.48 0.30
CA LEU A 71 9.07 0.81 -0.84
C LEU A 71 8.75 2.21 -1.36
N ALA A 72 7.47 2.54 -1.54
CA ALA A 72 7.03 3.88 -1.95
C ALA A 72 7.46 4.95 -0.92
N ALA A 73 7.18 4.75 0.36
CA ALA A 73 7.52 5.68 1.43
C ALA A 73 9.03 5.93 1.57
N GLY A 74 9.85 4.90 1.34
CA GLY A 74 11.31 5.00 1.40
C GLY A 74 11.95 5.63 0.15
N THR A 75 11.37 5.45 -1.02
CA THR A 75 11.99 5.86 -2.30
C THR A 75 11.41 7.13 -2.91
N LEU A 76 10.11 7.42 -2.76
CA LEU A 76 9.52 8.71 -3.22
C LEU A 76 10.27 9.95 -2.72
N PRO A 77 10.72 10.01 -1.45
CA PRO A 77 11.44 11.18 -0.93
C PRO A 77 12.71 11.51 -1.73
N LEU A 78 13.31 10.53 -2.42
CA LEU A 78 14.51 10.73 -3.21
C LEU A 78 14.29 11.65 -4.43
N ALA A 79 13.05 11.72 -4.93
CA ALA A 79 12.65 12.63 -6.02
C ALA A 79 12.75 14.10 -5.60
N PHE A 80 12.71 14.40 -4.30
CA PHE A 80 12.81 15.77 -3.79
C PHE A 80 14.26 16.25 -3.69
N ALA A 81 14.42 17.58 -3.69
CA ALA A 81 15.68 18.24 -3.41
C ALA A 81 16.22 17.88 -2.02
N ARG A 82 17.55 17.73 -1.87
CA ARG A 82 18.22 17.26 -0.64
C ARG A 82 17.74 17.95 0.63
N GLY A 83 17.57 19.27 0.63
CA GLY A 83 17.09 20.02 1.80
C GLY A 83 15.66 19.69 2.26
N ARG A 84 14.85 19.05 1.41
CA ARG A 84 13.46 18.64 1.73
C ARG A 84 13.28 17.13 1.87
N ARG A 85 14.30 16.32 1.54
CA ARG A 85 14.21 14.84 1.55
C ARG A 85 13.81 14.29 2.91
N LEU A 86 14.42 14.79 3.99
CA LEU A 86 14.13 14.30 5.34
C LEU A 86 12.67 14.58 5.71
N ARG A 87 12.17 15.79 5.46
CA ARG A 87 10.76 16.14 5.70
C ARG A 87 9.81 15.28 4.85
N ALA A 88 10.12 15.10 3.57
CA ALA A 88 9.33 14.24 2.68
C ALA A 88 9.33 12.78 3.14
N LEU A 89 10.46 12.28 3.63
CA LEU A 89 10.58 10.93 4.21
C LEU A 89 9.74 10.79 5.47
N THR A 90 9.81 11.74 6.39
CA THR A 90 9.01 11.71 7.63
C THR A 90 7.52 11.74 7.31
N ILE A 91 7.08 12.66 6.45
CA ILE A 91 5.67 12.76 6.05
C ILE A 91 5.23 11.47 5.34
N GLY A 92 6.01 10.99 4.37
CA GLY A 92 5.72 9.76 3.63
C GLY A 92 5.61 8.54 4.54
N PHE A 93 6.50 8.44 5.54
CA PHE A 93 6.47 7.34 6.51
C PHE A 93 5.26 7.42 7.44
N LEU A 94 4.89 8.61 7.93
CA LEU A 94 3.69 8.80 8.74
C LEU A 94 2.42 8.46 7.95
N VAL A 95 2.32 8.90 6.70
CA VAL A 95 1.20 8.57 5.81
C VAL A 95 1.14 7.06 5.56
N TYR A 96 2.29 6.42 5.31
CA TYR A 96 2.38 4.97 5.16
C TYR A 96 1.90 4.22 6.39
N LEU A 97 2.38 4.57 7.59
CA LEU A 97 1.95 3.95 8.84
C LEU A 97 0.45 4.12 9.08
N ALA A 98 -0.07 5.33 8.85
CA ALA A 98 -1.51 5.59 8.96
C ALA A 98 -2.31 4.74 7.98
N ALA A 99 -1.87 4.65 6.72
CA ALA A 99 -2.55 3.86 5.70
C ALA A 99 -2.51 2.36 6.03
N VAL A 100 -1.36 1.81 6.45
CA VAL A 100 -1.26 0.41 6.87
C VAL A 100 -2.14 0.15 8.09
N ALA A 101 -2.15 1.05 9.09
CA ALA A 101 -3.03 0.90 10.25
C ALA A 101 -4.51 0.84 9.85
N VAL A 102 -4.94 1.68 8.91
CA VAL A 102 -6.30 1.65 8.34
C VAL A 102 -6.58 0.33 7.63
N LEU A 103 -5.64 -0.18 6.83
CA LEU A 103 -5.80 -1.46 6.13
C LEU A 103 -5.88 -2.64 7.10
N VAL A 104 -5.01 -2.68 8.11
CA VAL A 104 -5.03 -3.68 9.19
C VAL A 104 -6.36 -3.62 9.92
N TYR A 105 -6.81 -2.44 10.34
CA TYR A 105 -8.09 -2.26 11.02
C TYR A 105 -9.27 -2.72 10.14
N SER A 106 -9.25 -2.38 8.85
CA SER A 106 -10.27 -2.80 7.89
C SER A 106 -10.33 -4.32 7.74
N ALA A 107 -9.16 -4.97 7.67
CA ALA A 107 -9.04 -6.42 7.62
C ALA A 107 -9.52 -7.09 8.93
N ALA A 108 -9.05 -6.58 10.08
CA ALA A 108 -9.35 -7.15 11.40
C ALA A 108 -10.81 -6.96 11.81
N SER A 109 -11.47 -5.90 11.34
CA SER A 109 -12.88 -5.62 11.59
C SER A 109 -13.83 -6.24 10.56
N MET A 110 -13.36 -7.17 9.72
CA MET A 110 -14.24 -7.88 8.80
C MET A 110 -15.21 -8.79 9.56
N PRO A 111 -16.52 -8.63 9.35
CA PRO A 111 -17.48 -9.60 9.86
C PRO A 111 -17.24 -10.95 9.17
N VAL A 112 -17.33 -12.03 9.95
CA VAL A 112 -17.29 -13.39 9.40
C VAL A 112 -18.43 -13.55 8.39
N ARG A 113 -18.11 -13.59 7.10
CA ARG A 113 -19.11 -13.88 6.06
C ARG A 113 -19.48 -15.35 6.15
N VAL A 114 -20.65 -15.64 6.70
CA VAL A 114 -21.24 -16.98 6.64
C VAL A 114 -21.45 -17.31 5.17
N ARG A 115 -20.97 -18.48 4.71
CA ARG A 115 -21.17 -18.88 3.32
C ARG A 115 -22.68 -18.90 3.04
N PRO A 116 -23.18 -18.24 1.97
CA PRO A 116 -24.62 -18.12 1.71
C PRO A 116 -25.36 -19.47 1.65
N CYS A 117 -24.64 -20.55 1.34
CA CYS A 117 -25.19 -21.91 1.24
C CYS A 117 -24.95 -22.78 2.48
N ALA A 118 -24.35 -22.24 3.55
CA ALA A 118 -24.17 -22.93 4.83
C ALA A 118 -25.24 -22.55 5.88
N THR A 119 -26.21 -21.70 5.52
CA THR A 119 -27.35 -21.36 6.38
C THR A 119 -28.43 -22.46 6.30
N ASN A 120 -29.19 -22.65 7.37
CA ASN A 120 -30.33 -23.58 7.39
C ASN A 120 -31.61 -22.81 7.78
N PRO A 121 -32.57 -22.60 6.85
CA PRO A 121 -32.56 -23.06 5.46
C PRO A 121 -31.53 -22.31 4.57
N PRO A 122 -31.08 -22.94 3.45
CA PRO A 122 -30.12 -22.34 2.53
C PRO A 122 -30.71 -21.10 1.85
N ALA A 123 -29.86 -20.11 1.55
CA ALA A 123 -30.30 -18.91 0.85
C ALA A 123 -30.96 -19.27 -0.52
N PRO A 124 -31.98 -18.53 -0.98
CA PRO A 124 -32.74 -18.86 -2.20
C PRO A 124 -31.85 -19.02 -3.45
N GLN A 125 -30.79 -18.24 -3.54
CA GLN A 125 -29.77 -18.28 -4.59
C GLN A 125 -28.93 -19.57 -4.63
N CYS A 126 -28.98 -20.41 -3.59
CA CYS A 126 -28.29 -21.70 -3.52
C CYS A 126 -29.17 -22.89 -3.95
N LYS A 127 -30.47 -22.69 -4.26
CA LYS A 127 -31.36 -23.79 -4.73
C LYS A 127 -31.03 -24.30 -6.14
N HIS A 128 -30.25 -23.56 -6.91
CA HIS A 128 -29.92 -23.86 -8.31
C HIS A 128 -28.41 -23.91 -8.58
N ALA A 129 -27.58 -23.94 -7.54
CA ALA A 129 -26.16 -24.22 -7.72
C ALA A 129 -26.00 -25.70 -8.14
N PRO A 130 -25.26 -26.00 -9.22
CA PRO A 130 -25.06 -27.37 -9.69
C PRO A 130 -24.33 -28.25 -8.67
#